data_AF-A0A8T4WVQ0-F1
#
_entry.id   AF-A0A8T4WVQ0-F1
#
_cell.length_a   1.000
_cell.length_b   1.000
_cell.length_c   1.000
_cell.angle_alpha   90.00
_cell.angle_beta   90.00
_cell.angle_gamma   90.00
#
_symmetry.space_group_name_H-M   'P 1'
#
loop_
_entity.id
_entity.type
_entity.pdbx_description
1 polymer ?
#
loop_
_entity_poly.entity_id
_entity_poly.type
_entity_poly.pdbx_seq_one_letter_code
_entity_poly.pdbx_strand_id
1 'polypeptide(L)' 'MLGIILEIILMAMIVLAVIVVLESSSIRAVIELALFSLMFAVSLFMLKAPDVALSAIVVGAVVVGIFLYTIQEVEGLEGI' A
#
# COMPACT_ATOMS: atom_id res chain seq x y z
N MET A 1 9.55 14.05 -19.52
CA MET A 1 9.89 14.03 -18.08
C MET A 1 8.85 13.30 -17.24
N LEU A 2 7.55 13.62 -17.36
CA LEU A 2 6.49 12.97 -16.56
C LEU A 2 6.39 11.44 -16.77
N GLY A 3 6.66 10.97 -17.99
CA GLY A 3 6.74 9.52 -18.29
C GLY A 3 7.87 8.79 -17.58
N ILE A 4 9.08 9.38 -17.51
CA ILE A 4 10.22 8.78 -16.80
C ILE A 4 9.92 8.67 -15.30
N ILE A 5 9.27 9.69 -14.72
CA ILE A 5 8.88 9.66 -13.30
C ILE A 5 7.87 8.53 -13.06
N LEU A 6 6.89 8.35 -13.96
CA LEU A 6 5.91 7.26 -13.86
C LEU A 6 6.59 5.88 -13.93
N GLU A 7 7.51 5.69 -14.90
CA GLU A 7 8.26 4.43 -15.03
C GLU A 7 9.07 4.10 -13.77
N ILE A 8 9.72 5.10 -13.17
CA ILE A 8 10.47 4.94 -11.91
C ILE A 8 9.53 4.54 -10.77
N ILE A 9 8.36 5.20 -10.65
CA ILE A 9 7.37 4.85 -9.61
C ILE A 9 6.88 3.42 -9.79
N LEU A 10 6.53 3.02 -11.02
CA LEU A 10 6.07 1.66 -11.31
C LEU A 10 7.16 0.61 -11.02
N MET A 11 8.43 0.91 -11.35
CA MET A 11 9.55 0.02 -11.02
C MET A 11 9.76 -0.09 -9.51
N ALA A 12 9.67 1.02 -8.78
CA ALA A 12 9.74 1.02 -7.32
C ALA A 12 8.55 0.27 -6.68
N MET A 13 7.36 0.32 -7.27
CA MET A 13 6.21 -0.46 -6.82
C MET A 13 6.45 -1.97 -6.95
N ILE A 14 7.12 -2.44 -8.01
CA ILE A 14 7.47 -3.85 -8.16
C ILE A 14 8.41 -4.29 -7.03
N VAL A 15 9.44 -3.50 -6.75
CA VAL A 15 10.39 -3.78 -5.66
C VAL A 15 9.65 -3.79 -4.31
N LEU A 16 8.82 -2.79 -4.05
CA LEU A 16 8.05 -2.71 -2.81
C LEU A 16 7.09 -3.89 -2.64
N ALA A 17 6.42 -4.33 -3.70
CA ALA A 17 5.55 -5.50 -3.64
C ALA A 17 6.30 -6.78 -3.22
N VAL A 18 7.55 -6.95 -3.69
CA VAL A 18 8.40 -8.05 -3.26
C VAL A 18 8.78 -7.91 -1.78
N ILE A 19 9.12 -6.70 -1.32
CA ILE A 19 9.47 -6.44 0.09
C ILE A 19 8.28 -6.79 1.00
N VAL A 20 7.07 -6.33 0.65
CA VAL A 20 5.84 -6.59 1.42
C VAL A 20 5.59 -8.09 1.62
N VAL A 21 5.83 -8.90 0.59
CA VAL A 21 5.62 -10.36 0.64
C VAL A 21 6.69 -11.07 1.49
N LEU A 22 7.90 -10.52 1.54
CA LEU A 22 9.02 -11.09 2.30
C LEU A 22 9.08 -10.62 3.75
N GLU A 23 8.27 -9.63 4.13
CA GLU A 23 8.29 -9.06 5.48
C GLU A 23 7.71 -10.04 6.50
N SER A 24 8.48 -10.27 7.57
CA SER A 24 8.15 -11.23 8.63
C SER A 24 7.16 -10.66 9.64
N SER A 25 7.11 -9.33 9.78
CA SER A 25 6.21 -8.65 10.70
C SER A 25 4.94 -8.21 9.99
N SER A 26 3.78 -8.73 10.43
CA SER A 26 2.47 -8.37 9.90
C SER A 26 2.24 -6.86 9.91
N ILE A 27 2.62 -6.18 11.00
CA ILE A 27 2.50 -4.72 11.12
C ILE A 27 3.35 -4.00 10.08
N ARG A 28 4.61 -4.41 9.88
CA ARG A 28 5.49 -3.80 8.88
C ARG A 28 4.97 -4.04 7.47
N ALA A 29 4.52 -5.25 7.16
CA ALA A 29 3.94 -5.59 5.87
C ALA A 29 2.73 -4.70 5.54
N VAL A 30 1.89 -4.39 6.53
CA VAL A 30 0.75 -3.48 6.36
C VAL A 30 1.18 -2.03 6.14
N ILE A 31 2.23 -1.56 6.83
CA ILE A 31 2.79 -0.21 6.60
C ILE A 31 3.35 -0.11 5.18
N GLU A 32 4.08 -1.12 4.71
CA GLU A 32 4.62 -1.16 3.35
C GLU A 32 3.50 -1.26 2.30
N LEU A 33 2.44 -2.02 2.58
CA LEU A 33 1.24 -2.06 1.75
C LEU A 33 0.54 -0.69 1.66
N ALA A 34 0.49 0.07 2.75
CA ALA A 34 -0.04 1.43 2.75
C ALA A 34 0.79 2.35 1.84
N LEU A 35 2.13 2.23 1.88
CA LEU A 35 3.03 2.96 0.99
C LEU A 35 2.81 2.57 -0.48
N PHE A 36 2.65 1.27 -0.76
CA PHE A 36 2.31 0.79 -2.11
C PHE A 36 1.00 1.39 -2.61
N SER A 37 -0.05 1.39 -1.77
CA SER A 37 -1.35 1.98 -2.10
C SER A 37 -1.25 3.48 -2.38
N LEU A 38 -0.39 4.20 -1.66
CA LEU A 38 -0.13 5.62 -1.91
C LEU A 38 0.57 5.84 -3.26
N MET A 39 1.61 5.07 -3.57
CA MET A 39 2.31 5.13 -4.85
C MET A 39 1.39 4.79 -6.03
N PHE A 40 0.48 3.84 -5.83
CA PHE A 40 -0.55 3.51 -6.80
C PHE A 40 -1.49 4.70 -7.05
N ALA A 41 -1.99 5.35 -6.00
CA ALA A 41 -2.83 6.54 -6.13
C ALA A 41 -2.10 7.68 -6.86
N VAL A 42 -0.82 7.93 -6.55
CA VAL A 42 0.02 8.91 -7.26
C VAL A 42 0.15 8.56 -8.74
N SER A 43 0.35 7.29 -9.07
CA SER A 43 0.43 6.82 -10.45
C SER A 43 -0.87 7.10 -11.22
N LEU A 44 -2.03 6.88 -10.58
CA LEU A 44 -3.34 7.18 -11.17
C LEU A 44 -3.54 8.68 -11.43
N PHE A 45 -3.08 9.55 -10.53
CA PHE A 45 -3.07 10.99 -10.77
C PHE A 45 -2.22 11.35 -12.01
N MET A 46 -1.03 10.76 -12.15
CA MET A 46 -0.15 11.00 -13.30
C MET A 46 -0.74 10.48 -14.62
N LEU A 47 -1.54 9.42 -14.55
CA LEU A 47 -2.28 8.84 -15.68
C LEU A 47 -3.57 9.61 -16.03
N LYS A 48 -3.84 10.75 -15.37
CA LYS A 48 -5.05 11.57 -15.57
C LYS A 48 -6.34 10.84 -15.21
N ALA A 49 -6.30 9.95 -14.21
CA ALA A 49 -7.45 9.24 -13.67
C ALA A 49 -7.74 9.67 -12.21
N PRO A 50 -8.16 10.93 -11.96
CA PRO A 50 -8.29 11.49 -10.61
C PRO A 50 -9.42 10.85 -9.80
N ASP A 51 -10.52 10.45 -10.42
CA ASP A 51 -11.65 9.81 -9.73
C ASP A 51 -11.26 8.43 -9.19
N VAL A 52 -10.51 7.66 -9.99
CA VAL A 52 -9.96 6.37 -9.58
C VAL A 52 -8.92 6.57 -8.48
N ALA A 53 -8.06 7.58 -8.59
CA ALA A 53 -7.06 7.89 -7.55
C ALA A 53 -7.71 8.21 -6.20
N LEU A 54 -8.78 9.03 -6.19
CA LEU A 54 -9.52 9.34 -4.97
C LEU A 54 -10.15 8.09 -4.36
N SER A 55 -10.76 7.24 -5.19
CA SER A 55 -11.32 5.96 -4.72
C SER A 55 -10.24 5.03 -4.15
N ALA A 56 -9.06 4.98 -4.78
CA ALA A 56 -7.95 4.14 -4.35
C ALA A 56 -7.38 4.59 -2.99
N ILE A 57 -7.34 5.90 -2.73
CA ILE A 57 -6.93 6.44 -1.41
C ILE A 57 -7.90 5.97 -0.32
N VAL A 58 -9.20 6.13 -0.55
CA VAL A 58 -10.23 5.76 0.44
C VAL A 58 -10.21 4.25 0.69
N VAL A 59 -10.22 3.45 -0.39
CA VAL A 59 -10.18 1.98 -0.27
C VAL A 59 -8.89 1.52 0.39
N GLY A 60 -7.74 2.08 0.01
CA GLY A 60 -6.45 1.76 0.62
C GLY A 60 -6.43 2.02 2.12
N ALA A 61 -6.95 3.18 2.56
CA ALA A 61 -7.05 3.51 3.98
C ALA A 61 -7.96 2.55 4.75
N VAL A 62 -9.11 2.19 4.18
CA VAL A 62 -10.04 1.21 4.79
C VAL A 62 -9.39 -0.16 4.93
N VAL A 63 -8.71 -0.64 3.87
CA VAL A 63 -8.03 -1.93 3.87
C VAL A 63 -6.93 -1.97 4.94
N VAL A 64 -6.09 -0.92 5.02
CA VAL A 64 -5.05 -0.81 6.06
C VAL A 64 -5.67 -0.85 7.46
N GLY A 65 -6.77 -0.12 7.68
CA GLY A 65 -7.48 -0.15 8.96
C GLY A 65 -7.99 -1.53 9.35
N ILE A 66 -8.59 -2.26 8.40
CA ILE A 66 -9.08 -3.63 8.62
C ILE A 66 -7.92 -4.57 8.97
N PHE A 67 -6.79 -4.48 8.26
CA PHE A 67 -5.62 -5.31 8.56
C PHE A 67 -5.03 -5.01 9.94
N LEU A 68 -4.86 -3.73 10.30
CA LEU A 68 -4.35 -3.37 11.62
C LEU A 68 -5.26 -3.88 12.75
N TYR A 69 -6.57 -3.74 12.59
CA TYR A 69 -7.54 -4.27 13.56
C TYR A 69 -7.44 -5.80 13.67
N THR A 70 -7.35 -6.49 12.53
CA THR A 70 -7.25 -7.96 12.50
C THR A 70 -5.95 -8.44 13.14
N ILE A 71 -4.83 -7.79 12.84
CA ILE A 71 -3.53 -8.12 13.43
C ILE A 71 -3.56 -7.92 14.94
N GLN A 72 -4.13 -6.79 15.40
CA GLN A 72 -4.25 -6.52 16.83
C GLN A 72 -5.06 -7.61 17.54
N GLU A 73 -6.14 -8.10 16.92
CA GLU A 73 -6.95 -9.18 17.50
C GLU A 73 -6.21 -10.53 17.50
N VAL A 74 -5.54 -10.87 16.40
CA VAL A 74 -4.87 -12.18 16.25
C VAL A 74 -3.58 -12.26 17.07
N GLU A 75 -2.69 -11.28 16.94
CA GLU A 75 -1.40 -11.25 17.66
C GLU A 75 -1.59 -10.80 19.12
N GLY A 76 -2.64 -10.03 19.43
CA GLY A 76 -2.99 -9.62 20.80
C GLY A 76 -3.55 -10.76 21.65
N LEU A 77 -4.09 -11.83 21.04
CA LEU A 77 -4.62 -13.01 21.73
C LEU A 77 -3.56 -14.11 21.97
N GLU A 78 -2.41 -14.08 21.30
CA GLU A 78 -1.31 -15.03 21.56
C GLU A 78 -0.53 -14.72 22.86
N GLY A 79 -0.92 -13.67 23.59
CA GLY A 79 -0.26 -13.17 24.80
C GLY A 79 -1.01 -13.38 26.13
N ILE A 80 -2.01 -14.27 26.20
CA ILE A 80 -2.72 -14.64 27.46
C ILE A 80 -2.74 -16.15 27.67
#